data_AF-A0A662P4W1-F1
#
_entry.id   AF-A0A662P4W1-F1
#
_cell.length_a   1.000
_cell.length_b   1.000
_cell.length_c   1.000
_cell.angle_alpha   90.00
_cell.angle_beta   90.00
_cell.angle_gamma   90.00
#
_symmetry.space_group_name_H-M   'P 1'
#
loop_
_entity.id
_entity.type
_entity.pdbx_description
1 polymer ?
#
loop_
_entity_poly.entity_id
_entity_poly.type
_entity_poly.pdbx_seq_one_letter_code
_entity_poly.pdbx_strand_id
1 'polypeptide(L)' 'MEEATGDMLVVGGGVAGITASLELAEKGFKVYLVEKKSSIGGHMAQLDKTFPTLDCSICILGPKMVEVSRHP' A
#
# COMPACT_ATOMS: atom_id res chain seq x y z
N MET A 1 -11.90 16.63 16.19
CA MET A 1 -11.03 16.26 15.06
C MET A 1 -11.69 16.86 13.84
N GLU A 2 -10.97 17.72 13.12
CA GLU A 2 -11.44 18.31 11.87
C GLU A 2 -11.64 17.15 10.88
N GLU A 3 -12.85 16.97 10.34
CA GLU A 3 -13.04 16.02 9.24
C GLU A 3 -12.15 16.46 8.09
N ALA A 4 -11.15 15.64 7.80
CA ALA A 4 -10.19 15.94 6.76
C ALA A 4 -10.93 15.96 5.42
N THR A 5 -11.06 17.15 4.84
CA THR A 5 -11.93 17.40 3.70
C THR A 5 -11.21 17.05 2.40
N GLY A 6 -11.62 15.96 1.75
CA GLY A 6 -11.22 15.63 0.38
C GLY A 6 -10.97 14.13 0.14
N ASP A 7 -11.38 13.68 -1.04
CA ASP A 7 -11.06 12.34 -1.54
C ASP A 7 -9.64 12.34 -2.14
N MET A 8 -8.83 11.34 -1.79
CA MET A 8 -7.44 11.18 -2.25
C MET A 8 -7.36 10.08 -3.31
N LEU A 9 -6.56 10.29 -4.36
CA LEU A 9 -6.26 9.29 -5.37
C LEU A 9 -4.77 8.95 -5.38
N VAL A 10 -4.44 7.69 -5.15
CA VAL A 10 -3.09 7.14 -5.25
C VAL A 10 -3.01 6.28 -6.50
N VAL A 11 -2.05 6.59 -7.38
CA VAL A 11 -1.82 5.85 -8.63
C VAL A 11 -0.54 5.03 -8.51
N GLY A 12 -0.69 3.71 -8.61
CA GLY A 12 0.39 2.71 -8.49
C GLY A 12 0.35 1.95 -7.17
N GLY A 13 -0.03 0.69 -7.21
CA GLY A 13 -0.09 -0.23 -6.06
C GLY A 13 1.26 -0.87 -5.73
N GLY A 14 2.38 -0.15 -5.84
CA GLY A 14 3.67 -0.59 -5.32
C GLY A 14 3.78 -0.40 -3.81
N VAL A 15 4.91 -0.78 -3.20
CA VAL A 15 5.14 -0.59 -1.75
C VAL A 15 4.93 0.85 -1.28
N ALA A 16 5.33 1.83 -2.11
CA ALA A 16 5.14 3.25 -1.83
C ALA A 16 3.65 3.65 -1.83
N GLY A 17 2.90 3.25 -2.86
CA GLY A 17 1.48 3.58 -2.97
C GLY A 17 0.63 2.89 -1.91
N ILE A 18 0.89 1.61 -1.63
CA ILE A 18 0.23 0.86 -0.55
C ILE A 18 0.43 1.58 0.79
N THR A 19 1.67 1.95 1.11
CA THR A 19 1.98 2.63 2.38
C THR A 19 1.35 4.01 2.46
N ALA A 20 1.43 4.80 1.38
CA ALA A 20 0.80 6.12 1.32
C ALA A 20 -0.73 6.03 1.49
N SER A 21 -1.37 5.04 0.87
CA SER A 21 -2.81 4.83 1.00
C SER A 21 -3.21 4.47 2.43
N LEU A 22 -2.46 3.60 3.10
CA LEU A 22 -2.72 3.24 4.49
C LEU A 22 -2.57 4.44 5.44
N GLU A 23 -1.46 5.18 5.33
CA GLU A 23 -1.24 6.36 6.19
C GLU A 23 -2.28 7.47 5.98
N LEU A 24 -2.76 7.65 4.75
CA LEU A 24 -3.83 8.60 4.46
C LEU A 24 -5.18 8.09 5.00
N ALA A 25 -5.46 6.79 4.87
CA ALA A 25 -6.69 6.20 5.38
C ALA A 25 -6.75 6.21 6.92
N GLU A 26 -5.64 5.95 7.61
CA GLU A 26 -5.50 6.08 9.07
C GLU A 26 -5.74 7.51 9.56
N LYS A 27 -5.43 8.51 8.74
CA LYS A 27 -5.71 9.94 9.01
C LYS A 27 -7.17 10.33 8.75
N GLY A 28 -8.02 9.37 8.32
CA GLY A 28 -9.44 9.59 8.07
C GLY A 28 -9.77 10.13 6.68
N PHE A 29 -8.82 10.11 5.74
CA PHE A 29 -9.12 10.45 4.34
C PHE A 29 -9.73 9.24 3.63
N LYS A 30 -10.70 9.51 2.73
CA LYS A 30 -11.16 8.50 1.78
C LYS A 30 -10.11 8.37 0.66
N VAL A 31 -9.53 7.17 0.52
CA VAL A 31 -8.44 6.94 -0.44
C VAL A 31 -8.84 5.95 -1.51
N TYR A 32 -8.64 6.33 -2.76
CA TYR A 32 -8.73 5.46 -3.93
C TYR A 32 -7.32 5.02 -4.33
N LEU A 33 -7.03 3.72 -4.30
CA LEU A 33 -5.77 3.16 -4.80
C LEU A 33 -6.02 2.49 -6.16
N VAL A 34 -5.36 2.98 -7.22
CA VAL A 34 -5.50 2.46 -8.58
C VAL A 34 -4.18 1.83 -9.03
N GLU A 35 -4.23 0.56 -9.42
CA GLU A 35 -3.09 -0.18 -9.99
C GLU A 35 -3.40 -0.59 -11.43
N LYS A 36 -2.39 -0.53 -12.30
CA LYS A 36 -2.50 -0.89 -13.72
C LYS A 36 -2.59 -2.40 -13.92
N LYS A 37 -1.86 -3.17 -13.11
CA LYS A 37 -1.79 -4.64 -13.19
C LYS A 37 -2.97 -5.28 -12.44
N SER A 38 -3.16 -6.59 -12.65
CA SER A 38 -4.18 -7.38 -11.96
C SER A 38 -3.92 -7.58 -10.46
N SER A 39 -2.72 -7.22 -9.98
CA SER A 39 -2.33 -7.36 -8.57
C SER A 39 -1.45 -6.19 -8.15
N ILE A 40 -1.56 -5.84 -6.87
CA ILE A 40 -0.69 -4.88 -6.18
C ILE A 40 0.62 -5.56 -5.71
N GLY A 41 1.56 -4.76 -5.21
CA GLY A 41 2.86 -5.16 -4.71
C GLY A 41 4.05 -4.66 -5.55
N GLY A 42 3.82 -4.26 -6.80
CA GLY A 42 4.83 -3.64 -7.68
C GLY A 42 6.06 -4.53 -7.91
N HIS A 43 7.25 -3.92 -8.01
CA HIS A 43 8.50 -4.66 -8.17
C HIS A 43 8.91 -5.41 -6.91
N MET A 44 8.52 -4.92 -5.73
CA MET A 44 8.92 -5.54 -4.46
C MET A 44 8.35 -6.96 -4.34
N ALA A 45 7.14 -7.21 -4.82
CA ALA A 45 6.54 -8.54 -4.87
C ALA A 45 7.27 -9.54 -5.80
N GLN A 46 8.18 -9.05 -6.65
CA GLN A 46 8.98 -9.89 -7.57
C GLN A 46 10.37 -10.22 -7.01
N LEU A 47 10.79 -9.55 -5.93
CA LEU A 47 12.07 -9.81 -5.28
C LEU A 47 11.96 -11.04 -4.39
N ASP A 48 13.03 -11.81 -4.26
CA ASP A 48 13.07 -12.89 -3.25
C ASP A 48 13.32 -12.32 -1.86
N LYS A 49 14.36 -11.49 -1.73
CA LYS A 49 14.80 -10.89 -0.46
C LYS A 49 15.05 -9.40 -0.55
N THR A 50 15.00 -8.72 0.58
CA THR A 50 15.31 -7.29 0.69
C THR A 50 16.57 -7.05 1.51
N PHE A 51 17.50 -6.26 0.97
CA PHE A 51 18.67 -5.78 1.71
C PHE A 51 18.24 -4.67 2.69
N PRO A 52 18.85 -4.53 3.89
CA PRO A 52 20.00 -5.26 4.44
C PRO A 52 19.63 -6.51 5.25
N THR A 53 18.38 -6.66 5.65
CA THR A 53 17.95 -7.70 6.60
C THR A 53 17.86 -9.09 5.99
N LEU A 54 17.81 -9.18 4.65
CA LEU A 54 17.63 -10.41 3.88
C LEU A 54 16.29 -11.11 4.19
N ASP A 55 15.29 -10.34 4.62
CA ASP A 55 13.93 -10.82 4.80
C ASP A 55 13.29 -11.14 3.45
N CYS A 56 12.45 -12.18 3.42
CA CYS A 56 11.65 -12.49 2.24
C CYS A 56 10.71 -11.31 1.95
N SER A 57 10.72 -10.83 0.70
CA SER A 57 9.99 -9.61 0.31
C SER A 57 8.49 -9.70 0.62
N ILE A 58 7.89 -10.87 0.36
CA ILE A 58 6.47 -11.09 0.56
C ILE A 58 6.10 -11.20 2.04
N CYS A 59 7.03 -11.59 2.91
CA CYS A 59 6.78 -11.64 4.36
C CYS A 59 6.51 -10.24 4.92
N ILE A 60 7.19 -9.21 4.40
CA ILE A 60 7.00 -7.82 4.86
C ILE A 60 5.97 -7.05 4.03
N LEU A 61 5.80 -7.39 2.75
CA LEU A 61 4.85 -6.72 1.86
C LEU A 61 3.44 -7.32 1.91
N GLY A 62 3.34 -8.65 2.02
CA GLY A 62 2.07 -9.39 2.01
C GLY A 62 1.07 -8.91 3.06
N PRO A 63 1.46 -8.70 4.33
CA PRO A 63 0.57 -8.15 5.34
C PRO A 63 0.00 -6.78 4.94
N LYS A 64 0.84 -5.88 4.42
CA LYS A 64 0.41 -4.55 3.94
C LYS A 64 -0.53 -4.63 2.75
N MET A 65 -0.31 -5.58 1.83
CA MET A 65 -1.22 -5.83 0.69
C MET A 65 -2.60 -6.29 1.17
N VAL A 66 -2.66 -7.15 2.19
CA VAL A 66 -3.94 -7.61 2.78
C VAL A 66 -4.63 -6.49 3.54
N GLU A 67 -3.86 -5.71 4.29
CA GLU A 67 -4.35 -4.58 5.07
C GLU A 67 -5.00 -3.52 4.18
N VAL A 68 -4.31 -3.05 3.14
CA VAL A 68 -4.86 -2.04 2.22
C VAL A 68 -6.09 -2.56 1.46
N SER A 69 -6.17 -3.86 1.21
CA SER A 69 -7.33 -4.49 0.56
C SER A 69 -8.55 -4.60 1.48
N ARG A 70 -8.35 -4.55 2.80
CA ARG A 70 -9.42 -4.73 3.80
C ARG A 70 -9.69 -3.45 4.61
N HIS A 71 -8.96 -2.38 4.33
CA HIS A 71 -9.12 -1.12 5.03
C HIS A 71 -10.50 -0.52 4.72
N PRO A 72 -11.29 -0.11 5.74
CA PRO A 72 -12.57 0.57 5.54
C PRO A 72 -12.39 1.94 4.87
#